data_AF-A0A2D6X5Q9-F1
#
_entry.id   AF-A0A2D6X5Q9-F1
#
_cell.length_a   1.000
_cell.length_b   1.000
_cell.length_c   1.000
_cell.angle_alpha   90.00
_cell.angle_beta   90.00
_cell.angle_gamma   90.00
#
_symmetry.space_group_name_H-M   'P 1'
#
loop_
_entity.id
_entity.type
_entity.pdbx_description
1 polymer ?
#
loop_
_entity_poly.entity_id
_entity_poly.type
_entity_poly.pdbx_seq_one_letter_code
_entity_poly.pdbx_strand_id
1 'polypeptide(L)'
;MKHVDRELLDEILDEKEKGAIRAFYANSYTRDVVRKVLLASIYYNGQMEKGKKPDPKRNFLLRAIESKSFDNIGHVIYAKAQAVELLEEGFEALGSYENDEEPRSKEDNPAI
;
A
#
# COMPACT_ATOMS: atom_id res chain seq x y z
N MET A 1 12.98 12.22 7.06
CA MET A 1 12.65 10.98 6.33
C MET A 1 12.34 11.43 4.91
N LYS A 2 12.89 10.80 3.86
CA LYS A 2 12.42 11.10 2.50
C LYS A 2 11.02 10.49 2.38
N HIS A 3 10.03 11.28 2.00
CA HIS A 3 8.69 10.76 1.71
C HIS A 3 8.75 9.95 0.42
N VAL A 4 7.90 8.92 0.32
CA VAL A 4 7.76 8.20 -0.95
C VAL A 4 6.92 9.07 -1.87
N ASP A 5 7.52 9.54 -2.96
CA ASP A 5 6.89 10.40 -3.95
C ASP A 5 7.21 9.92 -5.37
N ARG A 6 6.57 10.54 -6.37
CA ARG A 6 6.75 10.18 -7.77
C ARG A 6 8.19 10.29 -8.25
N GLU A 7 8.92 11.30 -7.78
CA GLU A 7 10.33 11.52 -8.17
C GLU A 7 11.18 10.33 -7.72
N LEU A 8 11.02 9.89 -6.47
CA LEU A 8 11.70 8.69 -5.98
C LEU A 8 11.30 7.44 -6.78
N LEU A 9 10.01 7.30 -7.11
CA LEU A 9 9.53 6.17 -7.91
C LEU A 9 10.11 6.18 -9.33
N ASP A 10 10.22 7.35 -9.96
CA ASP A 10 10.81 7.50 -11.29
C ASP A 10 12.32 7.24 -11.33
N GLU A 11 13.03 7.38 -10.20
CA GLU A 11 14.44 7.01 -10.04
C GLU A 11 14.66 5.49 -9.94
N ILE A 12 13.70 4.75 -9.35
CA ILE A 12 13.87 3.32 -9.04
C ILE A 12 13.17 2.38 -10.03
N LEU A 13 12.20 2.87 -10.80
CA LEU A 13 11.40 2.08 -11.73
C LEU A 13 11.84 2.30 -13.18
N ASP A 14 11.86 1.23 -13.96
CA ASP A 14 11.97 1.32 -15.42
C ASP A 14 10.61 1.62 -16.10
N GLU A 15 10.62 1.96 -17.39
CA GLU A 15 9.39 2.32 -18.13
C GLU A 15 8.39 1.15 -18.23
N LYS A 16 8.85 -0.09 -18.21
CA LYS A 16 7.98 -1.27 -18.23
C LYS A 16 7.29 -1.45 -16.89
N GLU A 17 8.01 -1.24 -15.78
CA GLU A 17 7.47 -1.26 -14.43
C GLU A 17 6.48 -0.12 -14.20
N LYS A 18 6.78 1.09 -14.68
CA LYS A 18 5.83 2.22 -14.68
C LYS A 18 4.55 1.90 -15.45
N GLY A 19 4.67 1.26 -16.62
CA GLY A 19 3.51 0.77 -17.39
C GLY A 19 2.65 -0.24 -16.59
N ALA A 20 3.30 -1.16 -15.87
CA ALA A 20 2.60 -2.10 -15.00
C ALA A 20 1.89 -1.39 -13.83
N ILE A 21 2.50 -0.35 -13.26
CA ILE A 21 1.88 0.47 -12.20
C ILE A 21 0.66 1.22 -12.74
N ARG A 22 0.74 1.83 -13.94
CA ARG A 22 -0.41 2.47 -14.59
C ARG A 22 -1.58 1.49 -14.77
N ALA A 23 -1.30 0.30 -15.30
CA ALA A 23 -2.30 -0.76 -15.49
C ALA A 23 -2.90 -1.25 -14.16
N PHE A 24 -2.07 -1.40 -13.13
CA PHE A 24 -2.52 -1.72 -11.78
C PHE A 24 -3.43 -0.62 -11.23
N TYR A 25 -3.04 0.64 -11.39
CA TYR A 25 -3.74 1.76 -10.80
C TYR A 25 -5.07 2.04 -11.50
N ALA A 26 -5.17 1.79 -12.81
CA ALA A 26 -6.42 1.89 -13.56
C ALA A 26 -7.53 0.92 -13.06
N ASN A 27 -7.17 -0.17 -12.36
CA ASN A 27 -8.11 -1.14 -11.83
C ASN A 27 -8.38 -0.92 -10.34
N SER A 28 -9.42 -0.14 -10.02
CA SER A 28 -9.81 0.19 -8.64
C SER A 28 -10.08 -1.03 -7.76
N TYR A 29 -10.69 -2.09 -8.30
CA TYR A 29 -10.93 -3.33 -7.58
C TYR A 29 -9.62 -4.02 -7.18
N THR A 30 -8.68 -4.15 -8.11
CA THR A 30 -7.37 -4.75 -7.84
C THR A 30 -6.57 -3.92 -6.83
N ARG A 31 -6.60 -2.58 -6.94
CA ARG A 31 -5.99 -1.68 -5.94
C ARG A 31 -6.53 -1.96 -4.53
N ASP A 32 -7.85 -2.03 -4.39
CA ASP A 32 -8.50 -2.25 -3.10
C ASP A 32 -8.22 -3.65 -2.54
N VAL A 33 -8.16 -4.68 -3.39
CA VAL A 33 -7.79 -6.03 -2.97
C VAL A 33 -6.35 -6.07 -2.46
N VAL A 34 -5.40 -5.51 -3.19
CA VAL A 34 -3.99 -5.48 -2.77
C VAL A 34 -3.81 -4.67 -1.49
N ARG A 35 -4.44 -3.49 -1.39
CA ARG A 35 -4.45 -2.68 -0.16
C ARG A 35 -5.00 -3.49 1.02
N LYS A 36 -6.12 -4.19 0.86
CA LYS A 36 -6.70 -5.04 1.90
C LYS A 36 -5.76 -6.18 2.32
N VAL A 37 -5.07 -6.82 1.38
CA VAL A 37 -4.14 -7.92 1.69
C VAL A 37 -2.93 -7.40 2.48
N LEU A 38 -2.33 -6.31 2.04
CA LEU A 38 -1.16 -5.72 2.73
C LEU A 38 -1.54 -5.23 4.14
N LEU A 39 -2.66 -4.51 4.24
CA LEU A 39 -3.17 -4.01 5.52
C LEU A 39 -3.82 -5.11 6.38
N ALA A 40 -4.10 -6.31 5.86
CA ALA A 40 -4.64 -7.39 6.68
C ALA A 40 -3.66 -7.78 7.80
N SER A 41 -2.36 -7.81 7.54
CA SER A 41 -1.38 -8.11 8.61
C SER A 41 -1.47 -7.11 9.80
N ILE A 42 -1.89 -5.88 9.50
CA ILE A 42 -2.07 -4.78 10.45
C ILE A 42 -3.47 -4.84 11.10
N TYR A 43 -4.53 -4.89 10.28
CA TYR A 43 -5.93 -4.82 10.71
C TYR A 43 -6.54 -6.13 11.19
N TYR A 44 -6.11 -7.27 10.64
CA TYR A 44 -6.73 -8.58 10.88
C TYR A 44 -6.43 -9.18 12.25
N ASN A 45 -5.63 -8.47 13.03
CA ASN A 45 -5.68 -8.58 14.47
C ASN A 45 -6.99 -7.92 14.96
N GLY A 46 -8.12 -8.61 14.88
CA GLY A 46 -9.34 -8.21 15.60
C GLY A 46 -10.66 -8.43 14.88
N GLN A 47 -10.76 -8.11 13.59
CA GLN A 47 -12.06 -8.12 12.93
C GLN A 47 -12.05 -8.60 11.48
N MET A 48 -13.16 -9.29 11.18
CA MET A 48 -13.73 -9.61 9.87
C MET A 48 -13.12 -10.79 9.09
N GLU A 49 -13.19 -11.97 9.69
CA GLU A 49 -13.35 -13.21 8.91
C GLU A 49 -14.81 -13.35 8.46
N LYS A 50 -15.03 -13.51 7.15
CA LYS A 50 -16.37 -13.70 6.58
C LYS A 50 -17.03 -14.92 7.22
N GLY A 51 -18.14 -14.71 7.94
CA GLY A 51 -18.86 -15.76 8.65
C GLY A 51 -18.41 -16.02 10.09
N LYS A 52 -17.44 -15.26 10.64
CA LYS A 52 -17.10 -15.32 12.07
C LYS A 52 -17.55 -14.07 12.82
N LYS A 53 -17.95 -14.24 14.08
CA LYS A 53 -18.23 -13.11 14.99
C LYS A 53 -16.93 -12.33 15.22
N PRO A 54 -16.96 -10.98 15.17
CA PRO A 54 -15.80 -10.17 15.52
C PRO A 54 -15.32 -10.52 16.94
N ASP A 55 -14.01 -10.77 17.09
CA ASP A 55 -13.40 -11.02 18.39
C ASP A 55 -12.64 -9.76 18.84
N PRO A 56 -13.23 -8.93 19.72
CA PRO A 56 -12.58 -7.70 20.16
C PRO A 56 -11.24 -7.95 20.87
N LYS A 57 -11.00 -9.15 21.44
CA LYS A 57 -9.73 -9.50 22.09
C LYS A 57 -8.58 -9.65 21.10
N ARG A 58 -8.88 -9.89 19.82
CA ARG A 58 -7.86 -9.98 18.78
C ARG A 58 -7.37 -8.63 18.29
N ASN A 59 -7.97 -7.50 18.71
CA ASN A 59 -7.59 -6.14 18.29
C ASN A 59 -6.05 -5.96 18.30
N PHE A 60 -5.48 -5.34 17.27
CA PHE A 60 -4.04 -5.18 17.11
C PHE A 60 -3.39 -4.47 18.32
N LEU A 61 -4.14 -3.58 18.98
CA LEU A 61 -3.76 -2.93 20.24
C LEU A 61 -3.74 -3.94 21.39
N LEU A 62 -4.75 -4.80 21.50
CA LEU A 62 -4.82 -5.85 22.52
C LEU A 62 -3.74 -6.92 22.33
N ARG A 63 -3.42 -7.33 21.09
CA ARG A 63 -2.27 -8.21 20.83
C ARG A 63 -0.92 -7.53 21.11
N ALA A 64 -0.83 -6.21 20.95
CA ALA A 64 0.35 -5.45 21.33
C ALA A 64 0.54 -5.45 22.87
N ILE A 65 -0.57 -5.42 23.63
CA ILE A 65 -0.57 -5.60 25.10
C ILE A 65 -0.13 -7.01 25.49
N GLU A 66 -0.61 -8.05 24.80
CA GLU A 66 -0.35 -9.47 25.16
C GLU A 66 1.08 -9.95 24.89
N SER A 67 1.81 -9.31 23.96
CA SER A 67 3.08 -9.84 23.44
C SER A 67 4.35 -9.23 24.03
N LYS A 68 4.25 -8.21 24.89
CA LYS A 68 5.39 -7.38 25.32
C LYS A 68 5.27 -6.98 26.79
N SER A 69 6.40 -6.69 27.45
CA SER A 69 6.37 -5.98 28.73
C SER A 69 5.72 -4.61 28.55
N PHE A 70 4.97 -4.15 29.54
CA PHE A 70 4.23 -2.88 29.51
C PHE A 70 5.10 -1.69 29.09
N ASP A 71 6.40 -1.71 29.39
CA ASP A 71 7.34 -0.62 29.09
C ASP A 71 7.52 -0.35 27.59
N ASN A 72 7.26 -1.33 26.72
CA ASN A 72 7.51 -1.20 25.28
C ASN A 72 6.24 -1.14 24.42
N ILE A 73 5.07 -1.08 25.05
CA ILE A 73 3.82 -1.14 24.32
C ILE A 73 3.61 0.10 23.43
N GLY A 74 3.95 1.29 23.95
CA GLY A 74 3.85 2.55 23.21
C GLY A 74 4.68 2.51 21.93
N HIS A 75 5.92 2.02 22.01
CA HIS A 75 6.79 1.87 20.84
C HIS A 75 6.22 0.89 19.81
N VAL A 76 5.61 -0.22 20.24
CA VAL A 76 5.02 -1.20 19.32
C VAL A 76 3.79 -0.65 18.63
N ILE A 77 2.92 0.06 19.35
CA ILE A 77 1.74 0.70 18.77
C ILE A 77 2.17 1.78 17.78
N TYR A 78 3.14 2.62 18.17
CA TYR A 78 3.68 3.67 17.32
C TYR A 78 4.30 3.12 16.03
N ALA A 79 5.15 2.08 16.12
CA ALA A 79 5.75 1.45 14.95
C ALA A 79 4.72 0.85 14.00
N LYS A 80 3.64 0.25 14.54
CA LYS A 80 2.53 -0.26 13.72
C LYS A 80 1.77 0.87 13.03
N ALA A 81 1.52 1.98 13.72
CA ALA A 81 0.86 3.15 13.14
C ALA A 81 1.70 3.76 12.01
N GLN A 82 3.00 3.94 12.22
CA GLN A 82 3.94 4.39 11.19
C GLN A 82 3.98 3.43 9.99
N ALA A 83 3.90 2.12 10.21
CA ALA A 83 3.85 1.16 9.12
C ALA A 83 2.57 1.29 8.27
N VAL A 84 1.43 1.69 8.88
CA VAL A 84 0.21 2.00 8.12
C VAL A 84 0.42 3.25 7.28
N GLU A 85 0.91 4.33 7.90
CA GLU A 85 1.15 5.61 7.25
C GLU A 85 2.11 5.45 6.04
N LEU A 86 3.22 4.74 6.22
CA LEU A 86 4.17 4.45 5.13
C LEU A 86 3.55 3.62 3.99
N LEU A 87 2.65 2.69 4.29
CA LEU A 87 1.94 1.94 3.27
C LEU A 87 0.95 2.82 2.52
N GLU A 88 0.24 3.70 3.22
CA GLU A 88 -0.68 4.67 2.61
C GLU A 88 0.07 5.66 1.72
N GLU A 89 1.19 6.22 2.17
CA GLU A 89 2.09 7.07 1.38
C GLU A 89 2.52 6.37 0.07
N GLY A 90 2.92 5.09 0.17
CA GLY A 90 3.27 4.29 -1.01
C GLY A 90 2.10 4.14 -1.99
N PHE A 91 0.88 3.91 -1.51
CA PHE A 91 -0.29 3.84 -2.39
C PHE A 91 -0.64 5.18 -3.02
N GLU A 92 -0.48 6.30 -2.30
CA GLU A 92 -0.69 7.64 -2.84
C GLU A 92 0.32 7.97 -3.93
N ALA A 93 1.60 7.65 -3.72
CA ALA A 93 2.66 7.84 -4.69
C ALA A 93 2.39 7.03 -5.98
N LEU A 94 1.92 5.79 -5.86
CA LEU A 94 1.50 4.99 -7.03
C LEU A 94 0.34 5.65 -7.80
N GLY A 95 -0.51 6.41 -7.13
CA GLY A 95 -1.61 7.13 -7.78
C GLY A 95 -1.21 8.29 -8.66
N SER A 96 0.01 8.79 -8.49
CA SER A 96 0.56 9.80 -9.40
C SER A 96 0.72 9.30 -10.85
N TYR A 97 0.64 7.98 -11.08
CA TYR A 97 0.69 7.35 -12.41
C TYR A 97 -0.69 7.20 -13.08
N GLU A 98 -1.81 7.51 -12.40
CA GLU A 98 -3.17 7.28 -12.94
C GLU A 98 -3.48 8.10 -14.20
N ASN A 99 -2.85 9.28 -14.34
CA ASN A 99 -3.16 10.25 -15.40
C ASN A 99 -2.03 10.42 -16.44
N ASP A 100 -0.99 9.58 -16.39
CA ASP A 100 0.05 9.61 -17.40
C ASP A 100 -0.45 8.93 -18.68
N GLU A 101 -0.69 9.72 -19.73
CA GLU A 101 -0.79 9.17 -21.08
C GLU A 101 0.50 8.39 -21.38
N GLU A 102 0.36 7.15 -21.86
CA GLU A 102 1.53 6.40 -22.34
C GLU A 102 2.29 7.27 -23.35
N PRO A 103 3.63 7.41 -23.23
CA PRO A 103 4.38 8.09 -24.26
C PRO A 103 4.17 7.31 -25.56
N ARG A 104 3.42 7.90 -26.50
CA ARG A 104 3.21 7.32 -27.84
C ARG A 104 4.59 6.98 -28.40
N SER A 105 4.83 5.70 -28.66
CA SER A 105 6.07 5.29 -29.33
C SER A 105 6.16 6.06 -30.66
N LYS A 106 7.29 6.74 -30.87
CA LYS A 106 7.57 7.44 -32.14
C LYS A 106 7.94 6.44 -33.25
N GLU A 107 7.20 5.35 -33.41
CA GLU A 107 7.45 4.35 -34.45
C GLU A 107 6.26 4.05 -35.38
N ASP A 108 5.08 4.62 -35.15
CA ASP A 108 4.01 4.58 -36.16
C ASP A 108 4.07 5.81 -37.06
N ASN A 109 5.05 5.84 -37.95
CA ASN A 109 4.99 6.65 -39.15
C ASN A 109 5.42 5.82 -40.36
N PRO A 110 4.54 4.99 -40.95
CA PRO A 110 4.73 4.61 -42.34
C PRO A 110 4.45 5.86 -43.18
N ALA A 111 5.50 6.64 -43.43
CA ALA A 111 5.51 7.59 -44.51
C ALA A 111 5.60 6.82 -45.83
N ILE A 112 4.55 6.97 -46.66
CA ILE A 112 4.43 6.66 -48.09
C ILE A 112 4.14 5.19 -48.44
#